data_AF-A0A7S3Q1Y5-F1
#
_entry.id   AF-A0A7S3Q1Y5-F1
#
_cell.length_a   1.000
_cell.length_b   1.000
_cell.length_c   1.000
_cell.angle_alpha   90.00
_cell.angle_beta   90.00
_cell.angle_gamma   90.00
#
_symmetry.space_group_name_H-M   'P 1'
#
loop_
_entity.id
_entity.type
_entity.pdbx_description
1 polymer ?
#
loop_
_entity_poly.entity_id
_entity_poly.type
_entity_poly.pdbx_seq_one_letter_code
_entity_poly.pdbx_strand_id
1 'polypeptide(L)'
;MRVVVFLFTYLLVSIQKAIASHVRRRDGEAAFQSATFECTITEVDGITAPNDQPVSPELICIRMRSKQSSEKTYRLAGDYEPFFEDVDISHGGVRIRVPLWAVERGNIIIFDQESFNQITVTYDLDRKLNTGVVDYSNVVGTKKILIIRLSNDSVDAHKISQTEDKLMNDFFWDSNNLKKVYWRCSRRKLEFIPATPNAVITIVPPSDVCGMKWREAGDYAIDELQNQFEYIDRSHTLIVMPNCVDFEGAAAWAESPGSKSWYRSLYASLPLVQVHEIGHNLGAKHSGKNGVRYADDTGYMGNQGMWTDEGNKMCFNAAKIWVFGWYSEFHKTSNPEKTAFIGNLVGISDAKNSPNAVTNNGFHVIVRLKSDSSRLFMVYNRKAGLNAEVADGNKLVIIDQDGRYTESTWKAALDVGESYIHKNWNGGSRNLIIVNCGLQNEGVLESMFAIAYLEGLTSAQCNNGQTFNTAPLPDLNPGCDLTEVWWHDVDGEEYNCEWYSQSNRCAAYGDQFENDGYTANEACCACED
;
A
#
# COMPACT_ATOMS: atom_id res chain seq x y z
N MET A 1 30.45 61.82 -52.54
CA MET A 1 31.00 60.53 -52.04
C MET A 1 30.80 60.29 -50.53
N ARG A 2 30.22 61.22 -49.73
CA ARG A 2 29.99 61.02 -48.29
C ARG A 2 28.56 60.58 -47.89
N VAL A 3 27.56 60.69 -48.77
CA VAL A 3 26.16 60.33 -48.45
C VAL A 3 25.86 58.84 -48.71
N VAL A 4 26.54 58.20 -49.65
CA VAL A 4 26.34 56.78 -49.98
C VAL A 4 26.92 55.83 -48.92
N VAL A 5 27.98 56.25 -48.21
CA VAL A 5 28.63 55.43 -47.16
C VAL A 5 27.78 55.36 -45.88
N PHE A 6 27.05 56.42 -45.54
CA PHE A 6 26.19 56.47 -44.34
C PHE A 6 24.91 55.63 -44.47
N LEU A 7 24.31 55.59 -45.66
CA LEU A 7 23.12 54.76 -45.93
C LEU A 7 23.45 53.26 -45.91
N PHE A 8 24.62 52.86 -46.40
CA PHE A 8 25.06 51.46 -46.36
C PHE A 8 25.37 50.99 -44.93
N THR A 9 25.99 51.81 -44.08
CA THR A 9 26.28 51.45 -42.69
C THR A 9 25.01 51.35 -41.83
N TYR A 10 24.03 52.24 -42.01
CA TYR A 10 22.76 52.17 -41.28
C TYR A 10 21.91 50.95 -41.68
N LEU A 11 21.91 50.58 -42.96
CA LEU A 11 21.21 49.40 -43.46
C LEU A 11 21.86 48.11 -42.94
N LEU A 12 23.20 48.03 -42.94
CA LEU A 12 23.95 46.89 -42.39
C LEU A 12 23.75 46.71 -40.88
N VAL A 13 23.74 47.78 -40.09
CA VAL A 13 23.49 47.72 -38.64
C VAL A 13 22.03 47.33 -38.34
N SER A 14 21.08 47.78 -39.15
CA SER A 14 19.66 47.43 -39.00
C SER A 14 19.38 45.98 -39.39
N ILE A 15 20.03 45.48 -40.45
CA ILE A 15 19.99 44.06 -40.85
C ILE A 15 20.68 43.18 -39.80
N GLN A 16 21.83 43.58 -39.25
CA GLN A 16 22.49 42.82 -38.17
C GLN A 16 21.66 42.79 -36.88
N LYS A 17 20.97 43.87 -36.51
CA LYS A 17 20.04 43.89 -35.36
C LYS A 17 18.80 43.04 -35.62
N ALA A 18 18.24 43.07 -36.83
CA ALA A 18 17.11 42.23 -37.22
C ALA A 18 17.49 40.75 -37.23
N ILE A 19 18.64 40.39 -37.82
CA ILE A 19 19.20 39.03 -37.82
C ILE A 19 19.53 38.60 -36.39
N ALA A 20 20.15 39.43 -35.55
CA ALA A 20 20.42 39.07 -34.15
C ALA A 20 19.14 38.89 -33.32
N SER A 21 18.05 39.62 -33.61
CA SER A 21 16.75 39.43 -32.97
C SER A 21 16.03 38.17 -33.47
N HIS A 22 16.21 37.81 -34.75
CA HIS A 22 15.62 36.63 -35.37
C HIS A 22 16.39 35.35 -35.00
N VAL A 23 17.72 35.45 -34.88
CA VAL A 23 18.61 34.42 -34.35
C VAL A 23 18.36 34.23 -32.84
N ARG A 24 18.22 35.29 -32.03
CA ARG A 24 17.77 35.13 -30.62
C ARG A 24 16.38 34.54 -30.49
N ARG A 25 15.46 34.82 -31.42
CA ARG A 25 14.13 34.19 -31.45
C ARG A 25 14.24 32.70 -31.81
N ARG A 26 15.01 32.33 -32.84
CA ARG A 26 15.26 30.93 -33.21
C ARG A 26 16.04 30.15 -32.16
N ASP A 27 17.05 30.75 -31.53
CA ASP A 27 17.82 30.14 -30.45
C ASP A 27 16.97 30.00 -29.19
N GLY A 28 16.08 30.96 -28.89
CA GLY A 28 15.12 30.87 -27.80
C GLY A 28 14.00 29.84 -28.04
N GLU A 29 13.57 29.68 -29.29
CA GLU A 29 12.55 28.71 -29.72
C GLU A 29 13.14 27.28 -29.75
N ALA A 30 14.38 27.11 -30.23
CA ALA A 30 15.11 25.84 -30.17
C ALA A 30 15.53 25.47 -28.73
N ALA A 31 15.91 26.44 -27.90
CA ALA A 31 16.17 26.23 -26.47
C ALA A 31 14.89 25.86 -25.70
N PHE A 32 13.73 26.41 -26.08
CA PHE A 32 12.43 26.02 -25.52
C PHE A 32 12.02 24.61 -25.97
N GLN A 33 12.23 24.27 -27.24
CA GLN A 33 11.94 22.92 -27.76
C GLN A 33 12.82 21.82 -27.14
N SER A 34 14.03 22.16 -26.68
CA SER A 34 14.95 21.22 -26.02
C SER A 34 14.87 21.23 -24.48
N ALA A 35 14.16 22.19 -23.89
CA ALA A 35 14.02 22.28 -22.45
C ALA A 35 13.02 21.24 -21.93
N THR A 36 13.41 20.54 -20.86
CA THR A 36 12.60 19.50 -20.22
C THR A 36 12.54 19.71 -18.72
N PHE A 37 11.62 19.01 -18.06
CA PHE A 37 11.62 18.82 -16.62
C PHE A 37 11.28 17.39 -16.26
N GLU A 38 11.70 16.96 -15.08
CA GLU A 38 11.34 15.65 -14.55
C GLU A 38 10.18 15.79 -13.55
N CYS A 39 9.26 14.85 -13.61
CA CYS A 39 8.20 14.72 -12.63
C CYS A 39 7.90 13.23 -12.38
N THR A 40 7.30 12.94 -11.22
CA THR A 40 6.94 11.58 -10.80
C THR A 40 5.47 11.35 -11.07
N ILE A 41 5.14 10.25 -11.75
CA ILE A 41 3.77 9.80 -11.94
C ILE A 41 3.25 9.25 -10.62
N THR A 42 2.12 9.81 -10.22
CA THR A 42 1.40 9.47 -9.00
C THR A 42 -0.07 9.31 -9.36
N GLU A 43 -0.73 8.36 -8.71
CA GLU A 43 -2.17 8.21 -8.83
C GLU A 43 -2.87 9.05 -7.76
N VAL A 44 -3.99 9.66 -8.11
CA VAL A 44 -4.89 10.31 -7.16
C VAL A 44 -6.13 9.43 -7.03
N ASP A 45 -6.30 8.91 -5.83
CA ASP A 45 -7.44 8.10 -5.44
C ASP A 45 -8.44 8.97 -4.66
N GLY A 46 -9.72 8.60 -4.66
CA GLY A 46 -10.73 9.34 -3.91
C GLY A 46 -11.77 8.43 -3.29
N ILE A 47 -12.16 8.74 -2.06
CA ILE A 47 -13.21 8.02 -1.36
C ILE A 47 -14.60 8.47 -1.81
N THR A 48 -15.42 7.51 -2.23
CA THR A 48 -16.78 7.80 -2.70
C THR A 48 -17.67 8.20 -1.53
N ALA A 49 -18.40 9.31 -1.67
CA ALA A 49 -19.34 9.76 -0.65
C ALA A 49 -20.56 8.82 -0.55
N PRO A 50 -21.27 8.80 0.59
CA PRO A 50 -22.46 7.96 0.74
C PRO A 50 -23.52 8.27 -0.33
N ASN A 51 -24.00 7.23 -1.01
CA ASN A 51 -25.00 7.29 -2.09
C ASN A 51 -24.53 7.91 -3.42
N ASP A 52 -23.25 8.28 -3.55
CA ASP A 52 -22.67 8.74 -4.82
C ASP A 52 -22.12 7.54 -5.63
N GLN A 53 -21.89 7.74 -6.93
CA GLN A 53 -21.32 6.71 -7.81
C GLN A 53 -19.82 6.52 -7.50
N PRO A 54 -19.28 5.30 -7.64
CA PRO A 54 -17.86 5.05 -7.50
C PRO A 54 -17.03 5.95 -8.40
N VAL A 55 -15.97 6.52 -7.85
CA VAL A 55 -15.03 7.37 -8.59
C VAL A 55 -13.81 6.57 -9.04
N SER A 56 -13.36 6.83 -10.27
CA SER A 56 -12.13 6.23 -10.81
C SER A 56 -10.91 7.05 -10.41
N PRO A 57 -9.77 6.42 -10.15
CA PRO A 57 -8.51 7.14 -9.95
C PRO A 57 -8.08 7.92 -11.18
N GLU A 58 -7.22 8.92 -10.97
CA GLU A 58 -6.57 9.65 -12.06
C GLU A 58 -5.05 9.63 -11.91
N LEU A 59 -4.31 9.63 -13.02
CA LEU A 59 -2.86 9.80 -13.03
C LEU A 59 -2.49 11.29 -13.12
N ILE A 60 -1.47 11.68 -12.37
CA ILE A 60 -0.89 13.02 -12.36
C ILE A 60 0.63 12.95 -12.42
N CYS A 61 1.28 14.04 -12.81
CA CYS A 61 2.73 14.20 -12.69
C CYS A 61 3.11 15.24 -11.64
N ILE A 62 3.98 14.86 -10.72
CA ILE A 62 4.39 15.68 -9.59
C ILE A 62 5.86 16.11 -9.75
N ARG A 63 6.11 17.43 -9.81
CA ARG A 63 7.44 18.01 -9.89
C ARG A 63 7.83 18.69 -8.58
N MET A 64 8.94 18.26 -7.99
CA MET A 64 9.57 18.94 -6.85
C MET A 64 10.41 20.14 -7.31
N ARG A 65 10.27 21.31 -6.65
CA ARG A 65 11.15 22.48 -6.89
C ARG A 65 12.20 22.61 -5.79
N SER A 66 13.48 22.66 -6.18
CA SER A 66 14.66 22.53 -5.31
C SER A 66 14.96 23.72 -4.39
N LYS A 67 14.12 24.76 -4.32
CA LYS A 67 14.41 25.96 -3.52
C LYS A 67 13.55 26.18 -2.28
N GLN A 68 12.42 25.50 -2.09
CA GLN A 68 11.49 25.77 -0.97
C GLN A 68 10.36 24.73 -0.79
N SER A 69 10.60 23.48 -1.19
CA SER A 69 9.63 22.35 -1.12
C SER A 69 8.22 22.62 -1.68
N SER A 70 8.06 23.60 -2.58
CA SER A 70 6.83 23.79 -3.34
C SER A 70 6.76 22.72 -4.41
N GLU A 71 5.79 21.84 -4.30
CA GLU A 71 5.47 20.84 -5.30
C GLU A 71 4.58 21.44 -6.39
N LYS A 72 4.81 21.07 -7.65
CA LYS A 72 3.94 21.46 -8.76
C LYS A 72 3.32 20.21 -9.38
N THR A 73 1.99 20.15 -9.39
CA THR A 73 1.21 19.04 -9.96
C THR A 73 0.83 19.37 -11.41
N TYR A 74 0.85 18.35 -12.27
CA TYR A 74 0.47 18.43 -13.66
C TYR A 74 -0.56 17.35 -13.98
N ARG A 75 -1.62 17.72 -14.71
CA ARG A 75 -2.62 16.78 -15.20
C ARG A 75 -2.13 16.13 -16.49
N LEU A 76 -2.51 14.89 -16.72
CA LEU A 76 -2.30 14.23 -18.01
C LEU A 76 -3.56 14.39 -18.85
N ALA A 77 -3.42 14.71 -20.13
CA ALA A 77 -4.53 14.77 -21.07
C ALA A 77 -4.12 14.16 -22.41
N GLY A 78 -5.10 13.69 -23.19
CA GLY A 78 -4.85 12.93 -24.40
C GLY A 78 -4.84 11.42 -24.14
N ASP A 79 -4.29 10.65 -25.08
CA ASP A 79 -4.30 9.18 -25.05
C ASP A 79 -3.01 8.66 -24.40
N TYR A 80 -2.92 8.83 -23.08
CA TYR A 80 -1.75 8.40 -22.31
C TYR A 80 -1.82 6.94 -21.86
N GLU A 81 -2.98 6.27 -21.94
CA GLU A 81 -3.14 4.87 -21.52
C GLU A 81 -2.14 3.95 -22.25
N PRO A 82 -1.98 4.00 -23.60
CA PRO A 82 -0.99 3.19 -24.30
C PRO A 82 0.46 3.48 -23.89
N PHE A 83 0.74 4.68 -23.36
CA PHE A 83 2.08 5.02 -22.86
C PHE A 83 2.41 4.24 -21.58
N PHE A 84 1.40 3.98 -20.74
CA PHE A 84 1.58 3.33 -19.45
C PHE A 84 1.21 1.84 -19.45
N GLU A 85 0.68 1.28 -20.55
CA GLU A 85 0.40 -0.16 -20.68
C GLU A 85 1.61 -1.05 -20.34
N ASP A 86 2.81 -0.65 -20.78
CA ASP A 86 4.06 -1.40 -20.55
C ASP A 86 4.88 -0.87 -19.35
N VAL A 87 4.34 0.10 -18.60
CA VAL A 87 5.06 0.78 -17.52
C VAL A 87 4.46 0.39 -16.17
N ASP A 88 5.20 -0.39 -15.38
CA ASP A 88 4.75 -0.77 -14.05
C ASP A 88 4.81 0.40 -13.05
N ILE A 89 3.69 1.11 -12.92
CA ILE A 89 3.46 2.19 -11.94
C ILE A 89 3.11 1.67 -10.53
N SER A 90 2.90 0.36 -10.36
CA SER A 90 2.42 -0.23 -9.10
C SER A 90 3.46 -0.27 -7.96
N HIS A 91 4.68 0.19 -8.23
CA HIS A 91 5.80 0.22 -7.28
C HIS A 91 6.11 1.61 -6.70
N GLY A 92 5.25 2.60 -6.92
CA GLY A 92 5.29 3.87 -6.19
C GLY A 92 6.25 4.92 -6.75
N GLY A 93 6.41 4.97 -8.08
CA GLY A 93 6.90 6.18 -8.75
C GLY A 93 7.64 5.92 -10.05
N VAL A 94 6.99 6.22 -11.17
CA VAL A 94 7.62 6.31 -12.49
C VAL A 94 8.02 7.77 -12.69
N ARG A 95 9.31 8.08 -12.90
CA ARG A 95 9.67 9.44 -13.30
C ARG A 95 9.64 9.54 -14.82
N ILE A 96 9.03 10.60 -15.29
CA ILE A 96 9.05 10.95 -16.71
C ILE A 96 9.78 12.27 -16.89
N ARG A 97 10.54 12.36 -17.98
CA ARG A 97 11.11 13.61 -18.45
C ARG A 97 10.19 14.18 -19.52
N VAL A 98 9.61 15.34 -19.21
CA VAL A 98 8.58 15.99 -20.03
C VAL A 98 9.17 17.20 -20.73
N PRO A 99 9.06 17.30 -22.06
CA PRO A 99 9.39 18.53 -22.78
C PRO A 99 8.52 19.70 -22.34
N LEU A 100 9.10 20.89 -22.15
CA LEU A 100 8.34 22.06 -21.71
C LEU A 100 7.27 22.49 -22.73
N TRP A 101 7.46 22.19 -24.01
CA TRP A 101 6.48 22.48 -25.05
C TRP A 101 5.23 21.58 -24.99
N ALA A 102 5.33 20.40 -24.37
CA ALA A 102 4.19 19.49 -24.16
C ALA A 102 3.27 19.96 -23.00
N VAL A 103 3.64 21.05 -22.32
CA VAL A 103 2.87 21.63 -21.23
C VAL A 103 2.05 22.81 -21.72
N GLU A 104 0.73 22.68 -21.64
CA GLU A 104 -0.20 23.76 -21.91
C GLU A 104 -0.45 24.66 -20.69
N ARG A 105 -1.22 25.74 -20.91
CA ARG A 105 -1.73 26.56 -19.81
C ARG A 105 -2.55 25.70 -18.86
N GLY A 106 -2.47 26.00 -17.57
CA GLY A 106 -3.18 25.22 -16.53
C GLY A 106 -2.45 23.95 -16.09
N ASN A 107 -1.14 23.84 -16.36
CA ASN A 107 -0.31 22.70 -15.93
C ASN A 107 -0.78 21.35 -16.50
N ILE A 108 -1.23 21.34 -17.74
CA ILE A 108 -1.67 20.12 -18.43
C ILE A 108 -0.53 19.63 -19.31
N ILE A 109 -0.14 18.37 -19.15
CA ILE A 109 0.79 17.67 -20.05
C ILE A 109 -0.06 16.95 -21.09
N ILE A 110 0.14 17.32 -22.36
CA ILE A 110 -0.55 16.69 -23.48
C ILE A 110 0.23 15.44 -23.91
N PHE A 111 -0.47 14.32 -23.98
CA PHE A 111 -0.03 13.05 -24.55
C PHE A 111 -0.69 12.89 -25.92
N ASP A 112 0.11 13.09 -26.95
CA ASP A 112 -0.17 12.88 -28.36
C ASP A 112 1.01 12.14 -28.99
N GLN A 113 0.92 11.80 -30.28
CA GLN A 113 1.94 10.98 -30.92
C GLN A 113 3.33 11.66 -30.99
N GLU A 114 3.41 12.99 -30.95
CA GLU A 114 4.68 13.71 -30.98
C GLU A 114 5.35 13.73 -29.60
N SER A 115 4.58 14.06 -28.56
CA SER A 115 5.04 14.05 -27.17
C SER A 115 5.37 12.63 -26.69
N PHE A 116 4.61 11.61 -27.11
CA PHE A 116 4.88 10.21 -26.80
C PHE A 116 6.31 9.79 -27.16
N ASN A 117 6.81 10.25 -28.31
CA ASN A 117 8.15 9.92 -28.80
C ASN A 117 9.27 10.67 -28.09
N GLN A 118 8.95 11.72 -27.31
CA GLN A 118 9.91 12.61 -26.67
C GLN A 118 9.88 12.54 -25.15
N ILE A 119 8.76 12.11 -24.55
CA ILE A 119 8.67 11.82 -23.12
C ILE A 119 9.42 10.52 -22.87
N THR A 120 10.51 10.62 -22.10
CA THR A 120 11.28 9.44 -21.71
C THR A 120 10.96 9.06 -20.27
N VAL A 121 10.67 7.78 -20.06
CA VAL A 121 10.61 7.22 -18.72
C VAL A 121 12.03 7.13 -18.19
N THR A 122 12.30 7.85 -17.12
CA THR A 122 13.52 7.67 -16.34
C THR A 122 13.15 6.86 -15.12
N TYR A 123 13.45 5.57 -15.14
CA TYR A 123 13.52 4.83 -13.88
C TYR A 123 14.71 5.40 -13.12
N ASP A 124 14.53 5.75 -11.84
CA ASP A 124 15.66 6.10 -10.97
C ASP A 124 16.59 4.88 -11.00
N LEU A 125 17.71 4.98 -11.72
CA LEU A 125 18.62 3.87 -11.94
C LEU A 125 19.04 3.33 -10.56
N ASP A 126 18.56 2.12 -10.24
CA ASP A 126 19.19 1.10 -9.41
C ASP A 126 18.89 0.87 -7.90
N ARG A 127 17.82 1.38 -7.23
CA ARG A 127 17.80 1.14 -5.75
C ARG A 127 16.52 1.07 -4.91
N LYS A 128 15.40 0.51 -5.37
CA LYS A 128 14.38 -0.02 -4.41
C LYS A 128 13.78 -1.38 -4.75
N LEU A 129 13.91 -1.88 -5.98
CA LEU A 129 13.26 -3.13 -6.37
C LEU A 129 14.18 -4.36 -6.36
N ASN A 130 15.48 -4.23 -6.07
CA ASN A 130 16.40 -5.37 -5.94
C ASN A 130 17.28 -5.40 -4.66
N THR A 131 17.10 -4.46 -3.72
CA THR A 131 17.90 -4.44 -2.46
C THR A 131 17.13 -4.90 -1.23
N GLY A 132 15.83 -5.19 -1.33
CA GLY A 132 14.98 -5.48 -0.17
C GLY A 132 14.84 -4.30 0.81
N VAL A 133 15.31 -3.09 0.45
CA VAL A 133 15.20 -1.89 1.29
C VAL A 133 13.87 -1.19 1.02
N VAL A 134 12.90 -1.50 1.86
CA VAL A 134 11.59 -0.82 1.87
C VAL A 134 11.73 0.55 2.55
N ASP A 135 11.36 1.61 1.85
CA ASP A 135 11.37 2.96 2.41
C ASP A 135 10.13 3.19 3.28
N TYR A 136 10.36 3.28 4.58
CA TYR A 136 9.32 3.52 5.58
C TYR A 136 9.26 4.99 6.01
N SER A 137 10.04 5.89 5.42
CA SER A 137 10.15 7.29 5.88
C SER A 137 8.81 8.02 5.90
N ASN A 138 7.88 7.69 5.01
CA ASN A 138 6.54 8.29 4.99
C ASN A 138 5.60 7.73 6.07
N VAL A 139 5.81 6.50 6.53
CA VAL A 139 4.91 5.78 7.45
C VAL A 139 5.42 5.73 8.90
N VAL A 140 6.50 6.46 9.21
CA VAL A 140 7.04 6.62 10.56
C VAL A 140 7.44 8.07 10.85
N GLY A 141 7.72 8.35 12.12
CA GLY A 141 8.18 9.65 12.61
C GLY A 141 7.04 10.63 12.82
N THR A 142 7.42 11.90 12.98
CA THR A 142 6.48 13.00 13.16
C THR A 142 6.29 13.74 11.83
N LYS A 143 5.03 13.90 11.42
CA LYS A 143 4.64 14.58 10.17
C LYS A 143 3.82 15.82 10.50
N LYS A 144 4.20 16.95 9.93
CA LYS A 144 3.50 18.23 10.13
C LYS A 144 2.40 18.39 9.09
N ILE A 145 1.19 18.75 9.51
CA ILE A 145 0.03 18.98 8.64
C ILE A 145 -0.31 20.46 8.62
N LEU A 146 -0.37 21.03 7.41
CA LEU A 146 -1.05 22.30 7.15
C LEU A 146 -2.43 22.01 6.56
N ILE A 147 -3.45 22.70 7.05
CA ILE A 147 -4.81 22.69 6.53
C ILE A 147 -5.09 24.05 5.87
N ILE A 148 -5.37 24.05 4.57
CA ILE A 148 -5.86 25.22 3.86
C ILE A 148 -7.38 25.18 3.86
N ARG A 149 -8.00 26.17 4.48
CA ARG A 149 -9.45 26.38 4.52
C ARG A 149 -9.83 27.33 3.39
N LEU A 150 -10.25 26.81 2.25
CA LEU A 150 -10.69 27.62 1.11
C LEU A 150 -12.13 28.07 1.37
N SER A 151 -12.34 29.25 1.97
CA SER A 151 -13.66 29.71 2.39
C SER A 151 -13.84 31.21 2.25
N ASN A 152 -15.01 31.64 1.78
CA ASN A 152 -15.49 33.00 1.96
C ASN A 152 -16.73 32.98 2.87
N ASP A 153 -16.53 33.27 4.14
CA ASP A 153 -17.58 33.16 5.16
C ASP A 153 -18.68 34.23 5.02
N SER A 154 -18.49 35.21 4.13
CA SER A 154 -19.50 36.22 3.78
C SER A 154 -20.43 35.78 2.64
N VAL A 155 -20.13 34.66 1.97
CA VAL A 155 -20.90 34.13 0.83
C VAL A 155 -21.26 32.68 1.11
N ASP A 156 -22.53 32.41 1.42
CA ASP A 156 -22.99 31.07 1.84
C ASP A 156 -22.56 29.95 0.89
N ALA A 157 -22.59 30.18 -0.43
CA ALA A 157 -22.17 29.19 -1.42
C ALA A 157 -20.67 28.84 -1.37
N HIS A 158 -19.83 29.78 -0.91
CA HIS A 158 -18.36 29.65 -0.85
C HIS A 158 -17.89 29.33 0.57
N LYS A 159 -18.83 29.15 1.51
CA LYS A 159 -18.52 28.90 2.91
C LYS A 159 -18.29 27.41 3.14
N ILE A 160 -17.18 27.08 3.80
CA ILE A 160 -17.03 25.74 4.38
C ILE A 160 -17.73 25.67 5.74
N SER A 161 -18.21 24.49 6.11
CA SER A 161 -19.02 24.31 7.32
C SER A 161 -18.22 24.55 8.61
N GLN A 162 -16.95 24.17 8.61
CA GLN A 162 -16.06 24.21 9.76
C GLN A 162 -15.36 25.57 9.88
N THR A 163 -15.15 26.04 11.13
CA THR A 163 -14.20 27.12 11.43
C THR A 163 -12.76 26.59 11.48
N GLU A 164 -11.77 27.48 11.57
CA GLU A 164 -10.37 27.08 11.77
C GLU A 164 -10.18 26.28 13.07
N ASP A 165 -10.81 26.72 14.17
CA ASP A 165 -10.77 26.01 15.45
C ASP A 165 -11.42 24.63 15.38
N LYS A 166 -12.54 24.49 14.65
CA LYS A 166 -13.18 23.19 14.46
C LYS A 166 -12.28 22.26 13.66
N LEU A 167 -11.68 22.70 12.54
CA LEU A 167 -10.72 21.88 11.79
C LEU A 167 -9.50 21.48 12.65
N MET A 168 -8.97 22.43 13.43
CA MET A 168 -7.86 22.13 14.34
C MET A 168 -8.26 21.07 15.39
N ASN A 169 -9.48 21.14 15.90
CA ASN A 169 -10.02 20.19 16.85
C ASN A 169 -10.26 18.80 16.23
N ASP A 170 -10.88 18.73 15.05
CA ASP A 170 -11.25 17.51 14.33
C ASP A 170 -10.05 16.69 13.89
N PHE A 171 -8.96 17.34 13.49
CA PHE A 171 -7.76 16.64 13.01
C PHE A 171 -6.79 16.24 14.14
N PHE A 172 -6.72 17.02 15.23
CA PHE A 172 -5.64 16.88 16.22
C PHE A 172 -6.10 16.63 17.66
N TRP A 173 -7.26 17.13 18.09
CA TRP A 173 -7.58 17.22 19.52
C TRP A 173 -8.77 16.39 19.98
N ASP A 174 -9.74 16.11 19.11
CA ASP A 174 -10.94 15.34 19.44
C ASP A 174 -10.67 13.92 19.91
N SER A 175 -11.63 13.27 20.58
CA SER A 175 -11.40 11.94 21.17
C SER A 175 -11.00 10.89 20.13
N ASN A 176 -11.54 11.00 18.92
CA ASN A 176 -11.19 10.17 17.77
C ASN A 176 -10.90 11.11 16.59
N ASN A 177 -9.61 11.27 16.27
CA ASN A 177 -9.16 12.17 15.22
C ASN A 177 -8.01 11.53 14.44
N LEU A 178 -7.65 12.10 13.29
CA LEU A 178 -6.53 11.68 12.47
C LEU A 178 -5.26 11.38 13.31
N LYS A 179 -4.80 12.36 14.08
CA LYS A 179 -3.57 12.24 14.89
C LYS A 179 -3.61 11.02 15.82
N LYS A 180 -4.68 10.85 16.59
CA LYS A 180 -4.83 9.78 17.58
C LYS A 180 -4.99 8.42 16.91
N VAL A 181 -5.69 8.33 15.78
CA VAL A 181 -5.85 7.08 15.02
C VAL A 181 -4.49 6.60 14.51
N TYR A 182 -3.73 7.42 13.82
CA TYR A 182 -2.41 7.04 13.34
C TYR A 182 -1.43 6.72 14.48
N TRP A 183 -1.42 7.53 15.53
CA TRP A 183 -0.57 7.30 16.70
C TRP A 183 -0.86 5.96 17.38
N ARG A 184 -2.15 5.62 17.56
CA ARG A 184 -2.54 4.38 18.25
C ARG A 184 -2.39 3.15 17.35
N CYS A 185 -2.77 3.25 16.07
CA CYS A 185 -2.71 2.14 15.12
C CYS A 185 -1.29 1.83 14.63
N SER A 186 -0.34 2.76 14.77
CA SER A 186 1.06 2.52 14.43
C SER A 186 1.91 2.06 15.61
N ARG A 187 1.32 1.81 16.78
CA ARG A 187 2.04 1.59 18.05
C ARG A 187 3.07 2.71 18.32
N ARG A 188 2.65 3.97 18.13
CA ARG A 188 3.46 5.18 18.32
C ARG A 188 4.62 5.36 17.32
N LYS A 189 4.58 4.67 16.16
CA LYS A 189 5.60 4.84 15.12
C LYS A 189 5.33 6.04 14.22
N LEU A 190 4.08 6.47 14.05
CA LEU A 190 3.69 7.61 13.21
C LEU A 190 2.80 8.57 13.99
N GLU A 191 3.14 9.85 13.98
CA GLU A 191 2.34 10.93 14.57
C GLU A 191 2.16 12.07 13.59
N PHE A 192 0.92 12.51 13.39
CA PHE A 192 0.62 13.75 12.70
C PHE A 192 0.45 14.87 13.71
N ILE A 193 1.14 15.99 13.50
CA ILE A 193 1.08 17.17 14.35
C ILE A 193 0.73 18.41 13.53
N PRO A 194 0.20 19.47 14.16
CA PRO A 194 -0.04 20.73 13.48
C PRO A 194 1.24 21.34 12.90
N ALA A 195 1.17 21.95 11.72
CA ALA A 195 2.26 22.74 11.15
C ALA A 195 2.51 24.04 11.92
N THR A 196 3.70 24.62 11.72
CA THR A 196 4.17 25.84 12.40
C THR A 196 4.53 26.91 11.37
N PRO A 197 4.20 28.21 11.59
CA PRO A 197 3.57 28.77 12.79
C PRO A 197 2.05 28.55 12.89
N ASN A 198 1.38 28.36 11.75
CA ASN A 198 -0.07 28.17 11.68
C ASN A 198 -0.39 26.81 11.06
N ALA A 199 -1.32 26.09 11.67
CA ALA A 199 -1.74 24.77 11.22
C ALA A 199 -3.00 24.78 10.35
N VAL A 200 -3.83 25.81 10.52
CA VAL A 200 -5.00 26.07 9.68
C VAL A 200 -4.90 27.49 9.17
N ILE A 201 -5.10 27.69 7.87
CA ILE A 201 -5.07 29.00 7.22
C ILE A 201 -6.28 29.13 6.31
N THR A 202 -7.11 30.14 6.53
CA THR A 202 -8.17 30.51 5.61
C THR A 202 -7.63 31.25 4.40
N ILE A 203 -7.94 30.75 3.21
CA ILE A 203 -7.75 31.43 1.92
C ILE A 203 -9.13 31.77 1.37
N VAL A 204 -9.32 33.02 0.95
CA VAL A 204 -10.57 33.45 0.34
C VAL A 204 -10.58 33.03 -1.14
N PRO A 205 -11.55 32.21 -1.59
CA PRO A 205 -11.63 31.79 -2.98
C PRO A 205 -12.02 32.95 -3.92
N PRO A 206 -11.74 32.84 -5.23
CA PRO A 206 -12.24 33.78 -6.21
C PRO A 206 -13.77 33.64 -6.36
N SER A 207 -14.40 34.62 -7.02
CA SER A 207 -15.86 34.66 -7.17
C SER A 207 -16.44 33.50 -8.00
N ASP A 208 -15.63 32.84 -8.81
CA ASP A 208 -15.99 31.78 -9.75
C ASP A 208 -15.58 30.38 -9.29
N VAL A 209 -15.23 30.19 -8.00
CA VAL A 209 -14.79 28.88 -7.46
C VAL A 209 -15.83 27.77 -7.59
N CYS A 210 -17.11 28.13 -7.64
CA CYS A 210 -18.19 27.15 -7.77
C CYS A 210 -18.23 26.53 -9.18
N GLY A 211 -18.33 25.21 -9.23
CA GLY A 211 -18.25 24.43 -10.46
C GLY A 211 -16.82 24.20 -10.95
N MET A 212 -15.79 24.83 -10.36
CA MET A 212 -14.41 24.42 -10.60
C MET A 212 -14.20 23.00 -10.11
N LYS A 213 -13.38 22.23 -10.83
CA LYS A 213 -12.94 20.93 -10.33
C LYS A 213 -12.08 21.12 -9.08
N TRP A 214 -12.21 20.21 -8.14
CA TRP A 214 -11.49 20.21 -6.87
C TRP A 214 -9.98 20.44 -7.00
N ARG A 215 -9.35 19.91 -8.06
CA ARG A 215 -7.92 20.13 -8.35
C ARG A 215 -7.60 21.59 -8.64
N GLU A 216 -8.38 22.21 -9.53
CA GLU A 216 -8.17 23.60 -9.95
C GLU A 216 -8.37 24.57 -8.77
N ALA A 217 -9.42 24.35 -7.97
CA ALA A 217 -9.64 25.09 -6.74
C ALA A 217 -8.51 24.87 -5.70
N GLY A 218 -7.98 23.65 -5.62
CA GLY A 218 -6.86 23.31 -4.75
C GLY A 218 -5.54 23.95 -5.18
N ASP A 219 -5.23 23.96 -6.48
CA ASP A 219 -4.06 24.63 -7.05
C ASP A 219 -4.12 26.14 -6.78
N TYR A 220 -5.29 26.76 -6.97
CA TYR A 220 -5.51 28.15 -6.58
C TYR A 220 -5.21 28.37 -5.10
N ALA A 221 -5.73 27.52 -4.21
CA ALA A 221 -5.53 27.66 -2.78
C ALA A 221 -4.06 27.56 -2.37
N ILE A 222 -3.28 26.69 -3.02
CA ILE A 222 -1.84 26.54 -2.80
C ILE A 222 -1.08 27.76 -3.34
N ASP A 223 -1.37 28.20 -4.56
CA ASP A 223 -0.70 29.35 -5.17
C ASP A 223 -0.96 30.62 -4.35
N GLU A 224 -2.20 30.83 -3.89
CA GLU A 224 -2.55 31.98 -3.07
C GLU A 224 -1.91 31.92 -1.68
N LEU A 225 -1.83 30.74 -1.06
CA LEU A 225 -1.05 30.55 0.16
C LEU A 225 0.41 30.97 -0.04
N GLN A 226 1.05 30.58 -1.15
CA GLN A 226 2.44 30.93 -1.44
C GLN A 226 2.63 32.42 -1.73
N ASN A 227 1.63 33.08 -2.28
CA ASN A 227 1.65 34.52 -2.54
C ASN A 227 1.50 35.33 -1.24
N GLN A 228 0.68 34.84 -0.29
CA GLN A 228 0.34 35.56 0.93
C GLN A 228 1.29 35.26 2.10
N PHE A 229 1.91 34.08 2.15
CA PHE A 229 2.65 33.62 3.32
C PHE A 229 4.07 33.17 2.95
N GLU A 230 5.00 33.42 3.88
CA GLU A 230 6.31 32.78 3.85
C GLU A 230 6.16 31.25 3.97
N TYR A 231 7.22 30.52 3.62
CA TYR A 231 7.25 29.07 3.67
C TYR A 231 6.81 28.53 5.05
N ILE A 232 5.77 27.69 5.04
CA ILE A 232 5.27 26.99 6.22
C ILE A 232 5.83 25.58 6.25
N ASP A 233 6.60 25.28 7.30
CA ASP A 233 7.21 23.98 7.50
C ASP A 233 6.15 22.89 7.74
N ARG A 234 6.02 22.00 6.76
CA ARG A 234 5.00 20.95 6.73
C ARG A 234 5.47 19.72 5.97
N SER A 235 4.89 18.57 6.31
CA SER A 235 5.04 17.32 5.58
C SER A 235 3.84 17.00 4.69
N HIS A 236 2.65 17.50 5.03
CA HIS A 236 1.40 17.28 4.30
C HIS A 236 0.60 18.58 4.18
N THR A 237 -0.16 18.71 3.11
CA THR A 237 -1.07 19.83 2.84
C THR A 237 -2.47 19.31 2.59
N LEU A 238 -3.41 19.63 3.47
CA LEU A 238 -4.82 19.24 3.35
C LEU A 238 -5.62 20.46 2.93
N ILE A 239 -6.52 20.31 1.96
CA ILE A 239 -7.25 21.44 1.39
C ILE A 239 -8.74 21.18 1.56
N VAL A 240 -9.40 21.99 2.37
CA VAL A 240 -10.84 21.89 2.66
C VAL A 240 -11.57 22.94 1.84
N MET A 241 -12.52 22.50 1.01
CA MET A 241 -13.15 23.31 -0.02
C MET A 241 -14.67 23.35 0.12
N PRO A 242 -15.36 24.40 -0.38
CA PRO A 242 -16.81 24.53 -0.21
C PRO A 242 -17.54 23.50 -1.07
N ASN A 243 -18.79 23.18 -0.69
CA ASN A 243 -19.60 22.16 -1.36
C ASN A 243 -19.90 22.48 -2.84
N CYS A 244 -19.74 23.73 -3.26
CA CYS A 244 -19.98 24.11 -4.64
C CYS A 244 -18.82 23.77 -5.60
N VAL A 245 -17.66 23.34 -5.07
CA VAL A 245 -16.55 22.79 -5.87
C VAL A 245 -16.93 21.40 -6.35
N ASP A 246 -16.64 21.09 -7.61
CA ASP A 246 -16.92 19.80 -8.22
C ASP A 246 -15.89 18.75 -7.77
N PHE A 247 -16.32 17.83 -6.91
CA PHE A 247 -15.56 16.68 -6.42
C PHE A 247 -15.83 15.40 -7.20
N GLU A 248 -16.64 15.45 -8.27
CA GLU A 248 -16.93 14.31 -9.15
C GLU A 248 -17.56 13.12 -8.41
N GLY A 249 -18.33 13.39 -7.34
CA GLY A 249 -18.97 12.38 -6.50
C GLY A 249 -18.13 11.87 -5.32
N ALA A 250 -16.88 12.30 -5.19
CA ALA A 250 -16.05 11.94 -4.04
C ALA A 250 -16.36 12.81 -2.81
N ALA A 251 -16.15 12.23 -1.62
CA ALA A 251 -16.09 12.98 -0.37
C ALA A 251 -14.72 13.66 -0.19
N ALA A 252 -13.67 13.01 -0.70
CA ALA A 252 -12.32 13.52 -0.68
C ALA A 252 -11.45 12.81 -1.74
N TRP A 253 -10.28 13.39 -2.00
CA TRP A 253 -9.25 12.88 -2.90
C TRP A 253 -7.89 12.95 -2.23
N ALA A 254 -6.96 12.08 -2.61
CA ALA A 254 -5.59 12.08 -2.11
C ALA A 254 -4.59 11.51 -3.11
N GLU A 255 -3.38 12.06 -3.08
CA GLU A 255 -2.23 11.51 -3.79
C GLU A 255 -1.81 10.17 -3.19
N SER A 256 -1.50 9.18 -4.04
CA SER A 256 -1.14 7.81 -3.66
C SER A 256 0.12 7.28 -4.40
N PRO A 257 1.30 7.23 -3.73
CA PRO A 257 1.64 7.94 -2.50
C PRO A 257 1.83 9.44 -2.78
N GLY A 258 1.74 10.26 -1.73
CA GLY A 258 1.95 11.69 -1.84
C GLY A 258 1.75 12.41 -0.51
N SER A 259 1.48 13.71 -0.57
CA SER A 259 1.39 14.54 0.64
C SER A 259 0.20 15.49 0.65
N LYS A 260 -0.62 15.45 -0.40
CA LYS A 260 -1.83 16.27 -0.49
C LYS A 260 -3.10 15.45 -0.48
N SER A 261 -4.12 16.03 0.17
CA SER A 261 -5.48 15.54 0.15
C SER A 261 -6.45 16.72 0.08
N TRP A 262 -7.59 16.51 -0.56
CA TRP A 262 -8.63 17.49 -0.79
C TRP A 262 -9.93 16.98 -0.21
N TYR A 263 -10.61 17.80 0.60
CA TYR A 263 -11.82 17.41 1.32
C TYR A 263 -12.98 18.31 0.94
N ARG A 264 -14.12 17.69 0.61
CA ARG A 264 -15.38 18.39 0.38
C ARG A 264 -15.96 18.81 1.72
N SER A 265 -15.90 20.10 2.06
CA SER A 265 -16.47 20.76 3.25
C SER A 265 -16.66 19.82 4.45
N LEU A 266 -17.88 19.33 4.68
CA LEU A 266 -18.25 18.56 5.87
C LEU A 266 -17.46 17.26 6.08
N TYR A 267 -16.94 16.66 5.00
CA TYR A 267 -16.21 15.41 5.06
C TYR A 267 -14.82 15.57 5.70
N ALA A 268 -14.30 16.81 5.79
CA ALA A 268 -13.06 17.11 6.50
C ALA A 268 -13.14 16.83 8.02
N SER A 269 -14.34 16.83 8.60
CA SER A 269 -14.53 16.52 10.02
C SER A 269 -14.58 15.01 10.32
N LEU A 270 -14.72 14.14 9.31
CA LEU A 270 -15.01 12.73 9.56
C LEU A 270 -13.71 11.91 9.69
N PRO A 271 -13.43 11.26 10.84
CA PRO A 271 -12.20 10.47 11.02
C PRO A 271 -12.05 9.35 9.99
N LEU A 272 -13.15 8.76 9.52
CA LEU A 272 -13.13 7.78 8.43
C LEU A 272 -12.47 8.35 7.18
N VAL A 273 -12.91 9.53 6.73
CA VAL A 273 -12.41 10.18 5.52
C VAL A 273 -10.98 10.65 5.73
N GLN A 274 -10.70 11.33 6.85
CA GLN A 274 -9.35 11.81 7.19
C GLN A 274 -8.32 10.67 7.15
N VAL A 275 -8.61 9.54 7.79
CA VAL A 275 -7.68 8.41 7.90
C VAL A 275 -7.57 7.65 6.57
N HIS A 276 -8.64 7.60 5.78
CA HIS A 276 -8.61 6.99 4.45
C HIS A 276 -7.68 7.76 3.49
N GLU A 277 -7.87 9.08 3.39
CA GLU A 277 -7.11 9.93 2.47
C GLU A 277 -5.63 10.04 2.86
N ILE A 278 -5.33 10.13 4.16
CA ILE A 278 -3.93 10.05 4.59
C ILE A 278 -3.38 8.63 4.36
N GLY A 279 -4.23 7.59 4.35
CA GLY A 279 -3.85 6.23 3.97
C GLY A 279 -3.29 6.18 2.55
N HIS A 280 -3.94 6.88 1.62
CA HIS A 280 -3.43 7.08 0.25
C HIS A 280 -2.10 7.82 0.24
N ASN A 281 -1.95 8.93 0.98
CA ASN A 281 -0.67 9.64 1.07
C ASN A 281 0.48 8.73 1.52
N LEU A 282 0.20 7.75 2.38
CA LEU A 282 1.14 6.71 2.82
C LEU A 282 1.38 5.57 1.80
N GLY A 283 0.64 5.57 0.69
CA GLY A 283 0.70 4.62 -0.42
C GLY A 283 -0.27 3.45 -0.32
N ALA A 284 -1.22 3.45 0.62
CA ALA A 284 -2.23 2.40 0.67
C ALA A 284 -3.27 2.63 -0.43
N LYS A 285 -3.54 1.58 -1.21
CA LYS A 285 -4.74 1.50 -2.05
C LYS A 285 -5.94 0.99 -1.25
N HIS A 286 -7.10 1.02 -1.89
CA HIS A 286 -8.35 0.55 -1.33
C HIS A 286 -8.31 -0.88 -0.80
N SER A 287 -9.29 -1.16 0.06
CA SER A 287 -9.58 -2.50 0.54
C SER A 287 -10.95 -2.94 0.04
N GLY A 288 -10.99 -4.02 -0.74
CA GLY A 288 -12.19 -4.61 -1.31
C GLY A 288 -12.63 -5.89 -0.62
N LYS A 289 -13.88 -6.27 -0.83
CA LYS A 289 -14.49 -7.52 -0.35
C LYS A 289 -15.42 -8.05 -1.43
N ASN A 290 -15.36 -9.34 -1.72
CA ASN A 290 -16.21 -10.01 -2.73
C ASN A 290 -16.18 -9.33 -4.12
N GLY A 291 -15.00 -8.88 -4.57
CA GLY A 291 -14.83 -8.21 -5.87
C GLY A 291 -15.34 -6.77 -5.93
N VAL A 292 -15.85 -6.23 -4.81
CA VAL A 292 -16.30 -4.85 -4.71
C VAL A 292 -15.21 -4.02 -4.04
N ARG A 293 -14.72 -3.01 -4.76
CA ARG A 293 -13.82 -1.98 -4.23
C ARG A 293 -14.50 -1.25 -3.08
N TYR A 294 -13.75 -0.92 -2.03
CA TYR A 294 -14.30 -0.31 -0.81
C TYR A 294 -15.35 -1.14 -0.08
N ALA A 295 -15.29 -2.48 -0.11
CA ALA A 295 -16.24 -3.30 0.64
C ALA A 295 -15.63 -3.97 1.88
N ASP A 296 -14.34 -3.78 2.12
CA ASP A 296 -13.68 -4.34 3.31
C ASP A 296 -13.93 -3.48 4.56
N ASP A 297 -14.80 -3.96 5.42
CA ASP A 297 -15.17 -3.32 6.69
C ASP A 297 -14.20 -3.59 7.84
N THR A 298 -13.11 -4.30 7.59
CA THR A 298 -12.09 -4.62 8.61
C THR A 298 -10.98 -3.56 8.73
N GLY A 299 -11.03 -2.48 7.94
CA GLY A 299 -10.15 -1.33 8.13
C GLY A 299 -10.46 -0.10 7.28
N TYR A 300 -9.74 1.00 7.51
CA TYR A 300 -10.10 2.33 6.98
C TYR A 300 -10.08 2.45 5.46
N MET A 301 -9.30 1.62 4.75
CA MET A 301 -9.21 1.70 3.28
C MET A 301 -10.42 1.07 2.56
N GLY A 302 -11.38 0.49 3.28
CA GLY A 302 -12.58 -0.07 2.68
C GLY A 302 -13.84 0.78 2.82
N ASN A 303 -13.78 2.06 3.24
CA ASN A 303 -14.93 2.99 3.25
C ASN A 303 -16.22 2.55 4.01
N GLN A 304 -16.19 1.46 4.78
CA GLN A 304 -17.35 0.93 5.52
C GLN A 304 -17.39 1.38 7.00
N GLY A 305 -16.63 2.42 7.36
CA GLY A 305 -16.63 2.96 8.72
C GLY A 305 -17.85 3.83 9.04
N MET A 306 -17.83 4.44 10.22
CA MET A 306 -18.86 5.41 10.61
C MET A 306 -18.60 6.77 9.94
N TRP A 307 -19.59 7.26 9.19
CA TRP A 307 -19.59 8.57 8.54
C TRP A 307 -20.05 9.68 9.48
N THR A 308 -19.46 9.76 10.67
CA THR A 308 -19.75 10.76 11.70
C THR A 308 -18.46 11.33 12.28
N ASP A 309 -18.56 12.45 13.00
CA ASP A 309 -17.44 13.15 13.65
C ASP A 309 -16.82 12.29 14.76
N GLU A 310 -17.61 11.40 15.39
CA GLU A 310 -17.11 10.43 16.37
C GLU A 310 -16.27 9.32 15.72
N GLY A 311 -16.60 8.96 14.47
CA GLY A 311 -16.02 7.84 13.75
C GLY A 311 -16.12 6.51 14.50
N ASN A 312 -15.35 5.51 14.06
CA ASN A 312 -15.27 4.21 14.70
C ASN A 312 -13.87 3.91 15.28
N LYS A 313 -13.83 3.05 16.29
CA LYS A 313 -12.61 2.49 16.88
C LYS A 313 -12.17 1.26 16.11
N MET A 314 -11.48 1.51 15.00
CA MET A 314 -10.72 0.51 14.28
C MET A 314 -9.36 1.05 13.85
N CYS A 315 -8.58 0.17 13.22
CA CYS A 315 -7.31 0.46 12.55
C CYS A 315 -7.36 -0.11 11.12
N PHE A 316 -6.24 -0.05 10.40
CA PHE A 316 -6.15 -0.65 9.07
C PHE A 316 -6.19 -2.19 9.13
N ASN A 317 -6.57 -2.82 8.03
CA ASN A 317 -6.54 -4.28 7.93
C ASN A 317 -5.09 -4.83 7.97
N ALA A 318 -4.95 -6.14 8.09
CA ALA A 318 -3.66 -6.81 8.25
C ALA A 318 -2.64 -6.49 7.13
N ALA A 319 -3.09 -6.47 5.88
CA ALA A 319 -2.22 -6.22 4.75
C ALA A 319 -1.62 -4.81 4.78
N LYS A 320 -2.44 -3.79 5.09
CA LYS A 320 -1.96 -2.40 5.20
C LYS A 320 -1.02 -2.22 6.39
N ILE A 321 -1.35 -2.77 7.57
CA ILE A 321 -0.45 -2.72 8.75
C ILE A 321 0.91 -3.36 8.42
N TRP A 322 0.90 -4.51 7.76
CA TRP A 322 2.12 -5.18 7.31
C TRP A 322 2.96 -4.31 6.38
N VAL A 323 2.31 -3.76 5.35
CA VAL A 323 2.97 -2.93 4.34
C VAL A 323 3.54 -1.63 4.92
N PHE A 324 2.89 -1.06 5.92
CA PHE A 324 3.41 0.09 6.67
C PHE A 324 4.57 -0.27 7.60
N GLY A 325 4.83 -1.57 7.85
CA GLY A 325 5.86 -2.02 8.80
C GLY A 325 5.50 -1.74 10.27
N TRP A 326 4.24 -1.43 10.56
CA TRP A 326 3.76 -1.28 11.93
C TRP A 326 3.62 -2.66 12.56
N TYR A 327 3.94 -2.78 13.85
CA TYR A 327 4.00 -4.07 14.57
C TYR A 327 4.96 -5.12 13.97
N SER A 328 5.90 -4.73 13.11
CA SER A 328 6.85 -5.64 12.45
C SER A 328 7.63 -6.55 13.40
N GLU A 329 7.88 -6.10 14.62
CA GLU A 329 8.48 -6.90 15.70
C GLU A 329 7.65 -8.11 16.15
N PHE A 330 6.36 -8.14 15.84
CA PHE A 330 5.42 -9.23 16.15
C PHE A 330 4.89 -9.92 14.90
N HIS A 331 5.52 -9.68 13.75
CA HIS A 331 5.13 -10.30 12.49
C HIS A 331 5.87 -11.61 12.26
N LYS A 332 5.19 -12.54 11.59
CA LYS A 332 5.79 -13.80 11.13
C LYS A 332 5.58 -13.95 9.62
N THR A 333 6.61 -14.34 8.89
CA THR A 333 6.43 -14.93 7.55
C THR A 333 6.51 -16.44 7.68
N SER A 334 5.57 -17.15 7.06
CA SER A 334 5.60 -18.62 6.91
C SER A 334 5.48 -19.00 5.44
N ASN A 335 6.18 -20.04 5.02
CA ASN A 335 5.98 -20.67 3.72
C ASN A 335 5.33 -22.06 3.95
N PRO A 336 4.02 -22.22 3.68
CA PRO A 336 3.31 -23.49 3.83
C PRO A 336 3.84 -24.65 2.98
N GLU A 337 4.60 -24.36 1.92
CA GLU A 337 5.28 -25.37 1.09
C GLU A 337 6.48 -26.00 1.81
N LYS A 338 7.04 -25.30 2.81
CA LYS A 338 8.18 -25.79 3.58
C LYS A 338 7.76 -26.35 4.93
N THR A 339 6.87 -25.64 5.62
CA THR A 339 6.42 -26.02 6.96
C THR A 339 5.04 -25.43 7.25
N ALA A 340 4.20 -26.19 7.96
CA ALA A 340 2.94 -25.67 8.45
C ALA A 340 3.18 -24.53 9.44
N PHE A 341 2.38 -23.48 9.35
CA PHE A 341 2.28 -22.53 10.45
C PHE A 341 1.43 -23.12 11.56
N ILE A 342 1.93 -23.04 12.80
CA ILE A 342 1.22 -23.44 14.01
C ILE A 342 1.56 -22.38 15.07
N GLY A 343 0.57 -21.61 15.54
CA GLY A 343 0.87 -20.59 16.54
C GLY A 343 -0.31 -19.72 16.96
N ASN A 344 -0.04 -18.86 17.95
CA ASN A 344 -1.03 -17.96 18.55
C ASN A 344 -0.94 -16.55 17.96
N LEU A 345 -2.08 -16.00 17.57
CA LEU A 345 -2.24 -14.61 17.14
C LEU A 345 -2.89 -13.77 18.25
N VAL A 346 -2.47 -12.51 18.37
CA VAL A 346 -3.02 -11.53 19.32
C VAL A 346 -3.51 -10.28 18.60
N GLY A 347 -4.52 -9.63 19.17
CA GLY A 347 -5.03 -8.36 18.64
C GLY A 347 -4.02 -7.22 18.78
N ILE A 348 -4.10 -6.23 17.88
CA ILE A 348 -3.21 -5.05 17.87
C ILE A 348 -3.24 -4.23 19.17
N SER A 349 -4.37 -4.25 19.88
CA SER A 349 -4.55 -3.58 21.18
C SER A 349 -3.69 -4.23 22.26
N ASP A 350 -3.67 -5.56 22.28
CA ASP A 350 -2.90 -6.34 23.25
C ASP A 350 -1.41 -6.20 22.98
N ALA A 351 -0.99 -6.26 21.71
CA ALA A 351 0.41 -6.02 21.33
C ALA A 351 0.89 -4.58 21.62
N LYS A 352 0.00 -3.59 21.56
CA LYS A 352 0.33 -2.22 21.98
C LYS A 352 0.50 -2.12 23.49
N ASN A 353 -0.42 -2.70 24.27
CA ASN A 353 -0.48 -2.50 25.71
C ASN A 353 0.44 -3.44 26.50
N SER A 354 0.67 -4.65 25.99
CA SER A 354 1.41 -5.72 26.65
C SER A 354 2.49 -6.34 25.75
N PRO A 355 3.39 -5.54 25.14
CA PRO A 355 4.34 -6.03 24.14
C PRO A 355 5.30 -7.10 24.67
N ASN A 356 5.72 -7.01 25.94
CA ASN A 356 6.60 -8.00 26.55
C ASN A 356 5.89 -9.36 26.68
N ALA A 357 4.59 -9.37 26.98
CA ALA A 357 3.82 -10.61 27.04
C ALA A 357 3.68 -11.24 25.64
N VAL A 358 3.51 -10.42 24.60
CA VAL A 358 3.50 -10.92 23.21
C VAL A 358 4.84 -11.56 22.85
N THR A 359 5.96 -10.89 23.12
CA THR A 359 7.30 -11.43 22.84
C THR A 359 7.61 -12.68 23.66
N ASN A 360 7.37 -12.67 24.97
CA ASN A 360 7.74 -13.77 25.86
C ASN A 360 6.97 -15.07 25.56
N ASN A 361 5.75 -14.97 25.06
CA ASN A 361 4.95 -16.13 24.66
C ASN A 361 5.07 -16.47 23.17
N GLY A 362 5.90 -15.75 22.41
CA GLY A 362 6.08 -15.98 20.97
C GLY A 362 4.82 -15.71 20.14
N PHE A 363 3.92 -14.86 20.61
CA PHE A 363 2.68 -14.53 19.92
C PHE A 363 2.93 -13.61 18.72
N HIS A 364 2.01 -13.65 17.75
CA HIS A 364 2.10 -12.87 16.52
C HIS A 364 0.92 -11.92 16.35
N VAL A 365 1.14 -10.74 15.79
CA VAL A 365 0.05 -9.82 15.41
C VAL A 365 -0.46 -10.15 14.02
N ILE A 366 0.45 -10.32 13.06
CA ILE A 366 0.13 -10.71 11.68
C ILE A 366 1.06 -11.82 11.24
N VAL A 367 0.49 -12.84 10.61
CA VAL A 367 1.23 -13.90 9.94
C VAL A 367 1.01 -13.77 8.45
N ARG A 368 2.09 -13.54 7.70
CA ARG A 368 2.08 -13.58 6.24
C ARG A 368 2.42 -14.99 5.77
N LEU A 369 1.47 -15.66 5.14
CA LEU A 369 1.70 -16.88 4.38
C LEU A 369 2.17 -16.47 2.99
N LYS A 370 3.41 -16.82 2.62
CA LYS A 370 4.04 -16.40 1.37
C LYS A 370 4.48 -17.60 0.55
N SER A 371 4.22 -17.54 -0.76
CA SER A 371 4.94 -18.25 -1.82
C SER A 371 5.57 -17.26 -2.81
N ASP A 372 6.08 -17.74 -3.95
CA ASP A 372 6.64 -16.89 -5.00
C ASP A 372 5.56 -16.05 -5.71
N SER A 373 4.31 -16.55 -5.79
CA SER A 373 3.20 -15.88 -6.49
C SER A 373 1.97 -15.57 -5.64
N SER A 374 1.90 -16.00 -4.36
CA SER A 374 0.73 -15.82 -3.51
C SER A 374 1.09 -15.32 -2.11
N ARG A 375 0.20 -14.51 -1.53
CA ARG A 375 0.41 -13.89 -0.22
C ARG A 375 -0.90 -13.62 0.51
N LEU A 376 -1.05 -14.29 1.64
CA LEU A 376 -2.18 -14.08 2.54
C LEU A 376 -1.67 -13.56 3.87
N PHE A 377 -2.44 -12.66 4.48
CA PHE A 377 -2.20 -12.11 5.80
C PHE A 377 -3.30 -12.61 6.72
N MET A 378 -2.89 -13.34 7.76
CA MET A 378 -3.75 -13.79 8.84
C MET A 378 -3.63 -12.84 10.03
N VAL A 379 -4.75 -12.45 10.62
CA VAL A 379 -4.80 -11.64 11.84
C VAL A 379 -5.91 -12.11 12.78
N TYR A 380 -5.66 -12.08 14.09
CA TYR A 380 -6.74 -12.10 15.06
C TYR A 380 -7.37 -10.71 15.14
N ASN A 381 -8.52 -10.53 14.48
CA ASN A 381 -9.17 -9.23 14.43
C ASN A 381 -9.97 -8.95 15.70
N ARG A 382 -9.28 -8.90 16.84
CA ARG A 382 -9.89 -8.82 18.16
C ARG A 382 -10.67 -7.52 18.37
N LYS A 383 -11.91 -7.64 18.83
CA LYS A 383 -12.81 -6.53 19.13
C LYS A 383 -12.55 -5.95 20.52
N ALA A 384 -11.36 -5.38 20.71
CA ALA A 384 -10.93 -4.81 21.98
C ALA A 384 -10.07 -3.55 21.81
N GLY A 385 -10.15 -2.63 22.77
CA GLY A 385 -9.31 -1.43 22.83
C GLY A 385 -9.42 -0.56 21.57
N LEU A 386 -8.31 -0.45 20.83
CA LEU A 386 -8.20 0.32 19.59
C LEU A 386 -9.10 -0.17 18.46
N ASN A 387 -9.42 -1.48 18.47
CA ASN A 387 -10.26 -2.17 17.48
C ASN A 387 -11.63 -2.57 18.06
N ALA A 388 -12.10 -1.91 19.12
CA ALA A 388 -13.34 -2.28 19.81
C ALA A 388 -14.61 -2.22 18.92
N GLU A 389 -14.55 -1.55 17.76
CA GLU A 389 -15.67 -1.38 16.84
C GLU A 389 -15.35 -1.91 15.44
N VAL A 390 -14.32 -2.75 15.30
CA VAL A 390 -13.96 -3.38 14.02
C VAL A 390 -15.03 -4.39 13.58
N ALA A 391 -15.33 -4.45 12.29
CA ALA A 391 -16.13 -5.52 11.70
C ALA A 391 -15.36 -6.85 11.68
N ASP A 392 -16.06 -7.97 11.51
CA ASP A 392 -15.48 -9.32 11.61
C ASP A 392 -14.63 -9.49 12.89
N GLY A 393 -15.11 -8.87 13.98
CA GLY A 393 -14.44 -8.81 15.26
C GLY A 393 -14.42 -10.16 15.98
N ASN A 394 -13.32 -10.43 16.68
CA ASN A 394 -13.04 -11.70 17.37
C ASN A 394 -12.94 -12.93 16.44
N LYS A 395 -12.60 -12.71 15.17
CA LYS A 395 -12.40 -13.78 14.17
C LYS A 395 -10.97 -13.81 13.66
N LEU A 396 -10.61 -14.95 13.04
CA LEU A 396 -9.41 -15.05 12.22
C LEU A 396 -9.72 -14.48 10.84
N VAL A 397 -9.21 -13.29 10.56
CA VAL A 397 -9.44 -12.61 9.28
C VAL A 397 -8.26 -12.87 8.34
N ILE A 398 -8.58 -13.20 7.09
CA ILE A 398 -7.64 -13.51 6.03
C ILE A 398 -7.79 -12.44 4.94
N ILE A 399 -6.69 -11.72 4.70
CA ILE A 399 -6.60 -10.65 3.70
C ILE A 399 -5.55 -11.03 2.66
N ASP A 400 -5.79 -10.72 1.41
CA ASP A 400 -4.84 -10.85 0.30
C ASP A 400 -4.42 -9.46 -0.16
N GLN A 401 -3.16 -9.35 -0.53
CA GLN A 401 -2.59 -8.20 -1.21
C GLN A 401 -1.25 -8.65 -1.79
N ASP A 402 -1.17 -8.91 -3.10
CA ASP A 402 -0.78 -7.88 -4.07
C ASP A 402 0.50 -7.06 -3.71
N GLY A 403 1.03 -6.16 -4.52
CA GLY A 403 2.13 -5.26 -4.10
C GLY A 403 1.87 -4.34 -2.89
N ARG A 404 2.90 -3.64 -2.42
CA ARG A 404 2.77 -2.58 -1.39
C ARG A 404 1.73 -1.52 -1.79
N TYR A 405 1.67 -1.17 -3.07
CA TYR A 405 0.78 -0.15 -3.61
C TYR A 405 -0.36 -0.76 -4.44
N THR A 406 -0.87 -1.93 -4.05
CA THR A 406 -2.06 -2.54 -4.67
C THR A 406 -3.22 -2.60 -3.70
N GLU A 407 -4.42 -2.76 -4.26
CA GLU A 407 -5.62 -3.03 -3.48
C GLU A 407 -5.44 -4.31 -2.65
N SER A 408 -6.02 -4.32 -1.45
CA SER A 408 -6.14 -5.55 -0.66
C SER A 408 -7.55 -6.10 -0.78
N THR A 409 -7.69 -7.41 -0.71
CA THR A 409 -8.99 -8.08 -0.78
C THR A 409 -9.21 -8.92 0.47
N TRP A 410 -10.31 -8.66 1.18
CA TRP A 410 -10.82 -9.56 2.21
C TRP A 410 -11.19 -10.91 1.59
N LYS A 411 -10.74 -12.02 2.20
CA LYS A 411 -10.98 -13.38 1.72
C LYS A 411 -11.91 -14.18 2.61
N ALA A 412 -11.72 -14.10 3.93
CA ALA A 412 -12.52 -14.82 4.90
C ALA A 412 -12.39 -14.22 6.30
N ALA A 413 -13.40 -14.47 7.14
CA ALA A 413 -13.37 -14.25 8.57
C ALA A 413 -13.91 -15.49 9.26
N LEU A 414 -13.04 -16.23 9.94
CA LEU A 414 -13.32 -17.56 10.46
C LEU A 414 -13.67 -17.50 11.95
N ASP A 415 -14.84 -18.02 12.30
CA ASP A 415 -15.19 -18.37 13.67
C ASP A 415 -14.40 -19.62 14.14
N VAL A 416 -14.49 -19.93 15.44
CA VAL A 416 -13.76 -21.07 16.02
C VAL A 416 -14.19 -22.38 15.36
N GLY A 417 -13.21 -23.17 14.92
CA GLY A 417 -13.41 -24.44 14.24
C GLY A 417 -13.63 -24.32 12.72
N GLU A 418 -13.80 -23.10 12.19
CA GLU A 418 -13.94 -22.89 10.75
C GLU A 418 -12.59 -22.87 10.04
N SER A 419 -12.63 -23.20 8.74
CA SER A 419 -11.47 -23.20 7.86
C SER A 419 -11.69 -22.43 6.57
N TYR A 420 -10.60 -21.93 6.01
CA TYR A 420 -10.53 -21.33 4.69
C TYR A 420 -9.64 -22.19 3.79
N ILE A 421 -10.12 -22.44 2.57
CA ILE A 421 -9.41 -23.22 1.55
C ILE A 421 -9.03 -22.28 0.41
N HIS A 422 -7.74 -21.99 0.28
CA HIS A 422 -7.20 -21.37 -0.93
C HIS A 422 -6.82 -22.47 -1.91
N LYS A 423 -7.60 -22.60 -2.99
CA LYS A 423 -7.35 -23.60 -4.02
C LYS A 423 -6.06 -23.31 -4.78
N ASN A 424 -5.38 -24.36 -5.23
CA ASN A 424 -4.24 -24.26 -6.15
C ASN A 424 -3.18 -23.24 -5.68
N TRP A 425 -2.72 -23.38 -4.43
CA TRP A 425 -1.75 -22.45 -3.83
C TRP A 425 -0.51 -22.33 -4.72
N ASN A 426 -0.04 -21.11 -4.95
CA ASN A 426 1.11 -20.81 -5.81
C ASN A 426 0.96 -21.32 -7.26
N GLY A 427 -0.28 -21.50 -7.75
CA GLY A 427 -0.56 -22.05 -9.08
C GLY A 427 -0.35 -23.57 -9.19
N GLY A 428 -0.03 -24.25 -8.09
CA GLY A 428 0.12 -25.71 -8.03
C GLY A 428 -1.23 -26.45 -7.95
N SER A 429 -1.17 -27.77 -7.72
CA SER A 429 -2.37 -28.63 -7.58
C SER A 429 -2.88 -28.76 -6.13
N ARG A 430 -2.13 -28.25 -5.15
CA ARG A 430 -2.41 -28.43 -3.72
C ARG A 430 -3.18 -27.24 -3.16
N ASN A 431 -4.07 -27.52 -2.21
CA ASN A 431 -4.84 -26.49 -1.52
C ASN A 431 -4.12 -26.05 -0.25
N LEU A 432 -4.10 -24.75 0.02
CA LEU A 432 -3.72 -24.21 1.32
C LEU A 432 -4.96 -24.20 2.23
N ILE A 433 -4.83 -24.81 3.40
CA ILE A 433 -5.86 -24.87 4.43
C ILE A 433 -5.44 -23.96 5.59
N ILE A 434 -6.31 -23.05 5.99
CA ILE A 434 -6.13 -22.18 7.17
C ILE A 434 -7.27 -22.46 8.13
N VAL A 435 -6.98 -22.68 9.41
CA VAL A 435 -8.01 -23.04 10.41
C VAL A 435 -7.89 -22.15 11.64
N ASN A 436 -9.03 -21.67 12.14
CA ASN A 436 -9.14 -21.08 13.46
C ASN A 436 -9.34 -22.21 14.49
N CYS A 437 -8.32 -22.53 15.26
CA CYS A 437 -8.37 -23.63 16.24
C CYS A 437 -8.98 -23.22 17.59
N GLY A 438 -9.29 -21.94 17.79
CA GLY A 438 -9.95 -21.44 19.00
C GLY A 438 -9.12 -20.48 19.84
N LEU A 439 -9.79 -19.91 20.84
CA LEU A 439 -9.18 -18.95 21.77
C LEU A 439 -8.35 -19.69 22.83
N GLN A 440 -7.19 -19.13 23.14
CA GLN A 440 -6.33 -19.56 24.22
C GLN A 440 -6.31 -18.49 25.32
N ASN A 441 -6.42 -18.94 26.57
CA ASN A 441 -6.28 -18.11 27.75
C ASN A 441 -4.99 -18.49 28.48
N GLU A 442 -3.85 -18.15 27.88
CA GLU A 442 -2.54 -18.32 28.50
C GLU A 442 -2.27 -17.17 29.50
N GLY A 443 -3.04 -17.15 30.59
CA GLY A 443 -2.77 -16.46 31.85
C GLY A 443 -2.70 -14.92 31.86
N VAL A 444 -2.43 -14.24 30.74
CA VAL A 444 -2.17 -12.78 30.70
C VAL A 444 -2.82 -12.08 29.49
N LEU A 445 -2.94 -12.75 28.34
CA LEU A 445 -3.56 -12.20 27.13
C LEU A 445 -4.48 -13.24 26.48
N GLU A 446 -5.61 -12.77 25.95
CA GLU A 446 -6.44 -13.57 25.06
C GLU A 446 -5.77 -13.62 23.69
N SER A 447 -5.46 -14.83 23.22
CA SER A 447 -4.90 -15.09 21.90
C SER A 447 -5.76 -16.10 21.16
N MET A 448 -5.54 -16.22 19.85
CA MET A 448 -6.22 -17.18 19.00
C MET A 448 -5.20 -18.12 18.39
N PHE A 449 -5.39 -19.41 18.64
CA PHE A 449 -4.56 -20.45 18.05
C PHE A 449 -5.02 -20.71 16.62
N ALA A 450 -4.10 -20.66 15.67
CA ALA A 450 -4.37 -20.92 14.26
C ALA A 450 -3.30 -21.81 13.65
N ILE A 451 -3.73 -22.56 12.64
CA ILE A 451 -2.84 -23.36 11.80
C ILE A 451 -3.03 -23.00 10.34
N ALA A 452 -1.96 -23.15 9.55
CA ALA A 452 -2.02 -23.08 8.10
C ALA A 452 -1.05 -24.08 7.47
N TYR A 453 -1.54 -24.95 6.58
CA TYR A 453 -0.76 -26.02 5.98
C TYR A 453 -1.21 -26.31 4.54
N LEU A 454 -0.33 -26.90 3.74
CA LEU A 454 -0.59 -27.25 2.35
C LEU A 454 -0.97 -28.74 2.25
N GLU A 455 -2.19 -29.00 1.80
CA GLU A 455 -2.77 -30.33 1.75
C GLU A 455 -1.88 -31.35 1.01
N GLY A 456 -1.64 -32.48 1.68
CA GLY A 456 -0.80 -33.57 1.19
C GLY A 456 0.69 -33.26 1.08
N LEU A 457 1.17 -32.09 1.54
CA LEU A 457 2.61 -31.76 1.63
C LEU A 457 3.04 -31.47 3.06
N THR A 458 2.31 -30.59 3.74
CA THR A 458 2.46 -30.33 5.17
C THR A 458 1.16 -30.66 5.89
N SER A 459 1.23 -30.91 7.20
CA SER A 459 0.05 -31.23 8.00
C SER A 459 0.08 -30.49 9.33
N ALA A 460 -1.11 -30.11 9.80
CA ALA A 460 -1.32 -29.62 11.14
C ALA A 460 -2.73 -29.97 11.57
N GLN A 461 -2.94 -30.16 12.87
CA GLN A 461 -4.25 -30.48 13.45
C GLN A 461 -4.51 -29.56 14.64
N CYS A 462 -5.77 -29.14 14.78
CA CYS A 462 -6.23 -28.45 15.97
C CYS A 462 -6.43 -29.48 17.08
N ASN A 463 -5.41 -29.68 17.93
CA ASN A 463 -5.56 -30.43 19.16
C ASN A 463 -5.74 -29.43 20.30
N ASN A 464 -6.66 -29.68 21.23
CA ASN A 464 -6.92 -28.88 22.44
C ASN A 464 -5.64 -28.69 23.31
N GLY A 465 -4.66 -27.91 22.86
CA GLY A 465 -3.45 -27.52 23.59
C GLY A 465 -2.17 -28.35 23.40
N GLN A 466 -2.02 -29.20 22.36
CA GLN A 466 -0.74 -29.90 22.12
C GLN A 466 -0.30 -29.94 20.65
N THR A 467 0.96 -29.55 20.42
CA THR A 467 1.65 -29.43 19.13
C THR A 467 2.20 -30.77 18.64
N PHE A 468 1.99 -31.11 17.37
CA PHE A 468 2.87 -32.02 16.64
C PHE A 468 3.60 -31.20 15.57
N ASN A 469 4.93 -31.06 15.71
CA ASN A 469 5.76 -30.80 14.55
C ASN A 469 5.77 -32.11 13.75
N THR A 470 4.92 -32.21 12.73
CA THR A 470 5.25 -33.15 11.66
C THR A 470 6.26 -32.44 10.77
N ALA A 471 7.45 -33.04 10.63
CA ALA A 471 8.36 -32.81 9.54
C ALA A 471 7.60 -32.80 8.18
N PRO A 472 8.21 -32.37 7.06
CA PRO A 472 7.61 -32.58 5.75
C PRO A 472 7.06 -34.00 5.67
N LEU A 473 5.87 -34.20 5.11
CA LEU A 473 5.40 -35.55 4.82
C LEU A 473 6.55 -36.28 4.12
N PRO A 474 6.93 -37.50 4.54
CA PRO A 474 7.99 -38.23 3.87
C PRO A 474 7.66 -38.23 2.38
N ASP A 475 8.64 -37.78 1.62
CA ASP A 475 8.54 -37.62 0.18
C ASP A 475 7.99 -38.94 -0.38
N LEU A 476 6.80 -38.88 -0.98
CA LEU A 476 6.30 -40.00 -1.76
C LEU A 476 7.15 -39.99 -3.04
N ASN A 477 8.29 -40.67 -2.93
CA ASN A 477 9.27 -41.02 -3.97
C ASN A 477 10.47 -40.05 -4.15
N PRO A 478 11.52 -40.15 -3.32
CA PRO A 478 12.83 -39.67 -3.68
C PRO A 478 13.57 -40.79 -4.43
N GLY A 479 13.78 -40.59 -5.73
CA GLY A 479 14.77 -41.38 -6.47
C GLY A 479 16.11 -41.41 -5.71
N CYS A 480 16.68 -42.61 -5.63
CA CYS A 480 17.86 -42.99 -4.86
C CYS A 480 19.00 -41.96 -4.84
N ASP A 481 19.10 -41.19 -3.76
CA ASP A 481 20.32 -40.50 -3.35
C ASP A 481 20.70 -40.96 -1.94
N LEU A 482 21.73 -41.81 -1.87
CA LEU A 482 22.08 -42.63 -0.71
C LEU A 482 23.17 -41.98 0.14
N THR A 483 22.78 -41.37 1.26
CA THR A 483 23.63 -41.34 2.47
C THR A 483 22.74 -41.44 3.71
N GLU A 484 22.76 -42.62 4.37
CA GLU A 484 22.02 -43.01 5.58
C GLU A 484 20.60 -43.53 5.36
N VAL A 485 20.47 -44.83 5.03
CA VAL A 485 19.20 -45.56 5.04
C VAL A 485 19.10 -46.33 6.36
N TRP A 486 18.15 -45.96 7.21
CA TRP A 486 17.87 -46.60 8.52
C TRP A 486 16.79 -47.69 8.43
N TRP A 487 16.57 -48.30 7.26
CA TRP A 487 15.53 -49.31 7.07
C TRP A 487 16.07 -50.74 7.26
N HIS A 488 15.32 -51.53 8.02
CA HIS A 488 15.46 -52.98 8.18
C HIS A 488 14.08 -53.62 8.19
N ASP A 489 14.00 -54.91 7.89
CA ASP A 489 12.73 -55.63 7.88
C ASP A 489 12.22 -55.98 9.29
N VAL A 490 11.03 -56.56 9.41
CA VAL A 490 10.40 -56.86 10.72
C VAL A 490 11.17 -57.88 11.58
N ASP A 491 12.09 -58.65 10.99
CA ASP A 491 12.86 -59.68 11.68
C ASP A 491 14.11 -59.12 12.39
N GLY A 492 14.49 -57.86 12.12
CA GLY A 492 15.44 -57.09 12.93
C GLY A 492 16.50 -56.30 12.15
N GLU A 493 17.27 -55.47 12.88
CA GLU A 493 18.25 -54.52 12.31
C GLU A 493 19.35 -55.15 11.42
N GLU A 494 19.56 -56.47 11.55
CA GLU A 494 20.50 -57.24 10.73
C GLU A 494 20.00 -57.48 9.30
N TYR A 495 18.69 -57.39 9.06
CA TYR A 495 18.04 -57.54 7.76
C TYR A 495 17.77 -56.17 7.11
N ASN A 496 18.83 -55.38 6.98
CA ASN A 496 18.80 -54.04 6.40
C ASN A 496 19.08 -54.04 4.89
N CYS A 497 19.08 -52.86 4.26
CA CYS A 497 19.33 -52.74 2.83
C CYS A 497 20.70 -53.29 2.37
N GLU A 498 21.71 -53.33 3.24
CA GLU A 498 22.98 -54.00 2.94
C GLU A 498 22.80 -55.53 2.90
N TRP A 499 22.01 -56.09 3.81
CA TRP A 499 21.68 -57.51 3.77
C TRP A 499 20.88 -57.89 2.52
N TYR A 500 19.87 -57.09 2.15
CA TYR A 500 19.03 -57.32 0.97
C TYR A 500 19.79 -57.14 -0.36
N SER A 501 20.77 -56.24 -0.40
CA SER A 501 21.65 -56.04 -1.56
C SER A 501 22.49 -57.25 -1.97
N GLN A 502 22.57 -58.28 -1.13
CA GLN A 502 23.44 -59.41 -1.36
C GLN A 502 22.73 -60.50 -2.17
N SER A 503 23.33 -60.87 -3.31
CA SER A 503 22.88 -62.00 -4.15
C SER A 503 21.43 -61.82 -4.64
N ASN A 504 20.59 -62.86 -4.53
CA ASN A 504 19.21 -62.85 -5.00
C ASN A 504 18.19 -62.47 -3.92
N ARG A 505 18.63 -61.84 -2.82
CA ARG A 505 17.77 -61.60 -1.66
C ARG A 505 16.64 -60.63 -1.94
N CYS A 506 16.86 -59.56 -2.71
CA CYS A 506 15.77 -58.71 -3.20
C CYS A 506 14.72 -59.51 -4.00
N ALA A 507 15.15 -60.35 -4.95
CA ALA A 507 14.22 -61.18 -5.72
C ALA A 507 13.52 -62.27 -4.90
N ALA A 508 14.17 -62.80 -3.86
CA ALA A 508 13.65 -63.92 -3.06
C ALA A 508 12.76 -63.46 -1.89
N TYR A 509 13.10 -62.33 -1.27
CA TYR A 509 12.54 -61.87 -0.01
C TYR A 509 12.10 -60.40 -0.05
N GLY A 510 12.37 -59.68 -1.13
CA GLY A 510 12.22 -58.23 -1.17
C GLY A 510 10.79 -57.73 -1.09
N ASP A 511 9.78 -58.57 -1.39
CA ASP A 511 8.35 -58.27 -1.19
C ASP A 511 7.81 -58.81 0.15
N GLN A 512 8.68 -59.35 1.01
CA GLN A 512 8.31 -59.95 2.29
C GLN A 512 8.80 -59.07 3.46
N PHE A 513 8.39 -59.45 4.68
CA PHE A 513 8.91 -58.89 5.93
C PHE A 513 8.73 -57.36 6.08
N GLU A 514 7.57 -56.84 5.65
CA GLU A 514 7.23 -55.41 5.71
C GLU A 514 7.49 -54.80 7.09
N ASN A 515 8.23 -53.68 7.11
CA ASN A 515 8.47 -52.87 8.29
C ASN A 515 8.15 -51.41 8.00
N ASP A 516 7.42 -50.77 8.92
CA ASP A 516 6.90 -49.40 8.78
C ASP A 516 6.12 -49.12 7.48
N GLY A 517 5.43 -50.14 6.94
CA GLY A 517 4.60 -49.98 5.74
C GLY A 517 5.33 -50.21 4.41
N TYR A 518 6.58 -50.65 4.45
CA TYR A 518 7.42 -50.87 3.27
C TYR A 518 8.13 -52.23 3.32
N THR A 519 8.25 -52.83 2.15
CA THR A 519 9.08 -54.02 1.87
C THR A 519 10.47 -53.61 1.39
N ALA A 520 11.44 -54.53 1.33
CA ALA A 520 12.79 -54.17 0.89
C ALA A 520 12.84 -53.71 -0.57
N ASN A 521 11.96 -54.21 -1.45
CA ASN A 521 11.84 -53.76 -2.84
C ASN A 521 11.30 -52.33 -2.96
N GLU A 522 10.67 -51.80 -1.90
CA GLU A 522 10.14 -50.43 -1.85
C GLU A 522 11.05 -49.49 -1.06
N ALA A 523 11.79 -50.02 -0.08
CA ALA A 523 12.62 -49.23 0.83
C ALA A 523 14.12 -49.21 0.46
N CYS A 524 14.63 -50.24 -0.24
CA CYS A 524 16.06 -50.41 -0.51
C CYS A 524 16.39 -50.21 -1.99
N CYS A 525 17.19 -49.18 -2.26
CA CYS A 525 17.72 -48.90 -3.61
C CYS A 525 18.47 -50.08 -4.25
N ALA A 526 19.09 -50.96 -3.44
CA ALA A 526 19.78 -52.14 -3.94
C ALA A 526 18.84 -53.21 -4.53
N CYS A 527 17.53 -53.03 -4.36
CA CYS A 527 16.49 -53.90 -4.87
C CYS A 527 15.76 -53.35 -6.11
N GLU A 528 16.13 -52.15 -6.58
CA GLU A 528 15.67 -51.60 -7.86
C GLU A 528 16.49 -52.18 -9.03
N ASP A 529 16.24 -53.43 -9.41
CA ASP A 529 16.72 -54.06 -10.67
C ASP A 529 15.57 -54.70 -11.46
#